data_AF-A0A7V2HZJ4-F1
#
_entry.id   AF-A0A7V2HZJ4-F1
#
_cell.length_a   1.000
_cell.length_b   1.000
_cell.length_c   1.000
_cell.angle_alpha   90.00
_cell.angle_beta   90.00
_cell.angle_gamma   90.00
#
_symmetry.space_group_name_H-M   'P 1'
#
loop_
_entity.id
_entity.type
_entity.pdbx_description
1 polymer ?
#
loop_
_entity_poly.entity_id
_entity_poly.type
_entity_poly.pdbx_seq_one_letter_code
_entity_poly.pdbx_strand_id
1 'polypeptide(L)'
;MLIVISYIVGNVEIITKNIFDENYGTYKILNKLHFKTKAFVIANMIPIEKGSILNDTTILTDIKSKLLSTGLFYSVDILKEINGDTINVKIITKDVWTLGIYLNVEGSGSEGKFDFGIQDLNLLGTGIWTNVSFTNSSEYKGIEGGFSSSSLIKLIKFDYYSKITNLEKNFYFQSSKSNWRGIKGFSYYFWIIRNNY
;
A
#
# COMPACT_ATOMS: atom_id res chain seq x y z
N MET A 1 3.86 -38.69 14.68
CA MET A 1 2.41 -38.42 14.82
C MET A 1 2.27 -36.94 15.15
N LEU A 2 1.83 -36.12 14.19
CA LEU A 2 1.56 -34.69 14.42
C LEU A 2 0.21 -34.60 15.12
N ILE A 3 0.18 -34.14 16.37
CA ILE A 3 -1.07 -33.84 17.08
C ILE A 3 -1.55 -32.48 16.55
N VAL A 4 -2.62 -32.50 15.78
CA VAL A 4 -3.31 -31.30 15.31
C VAL A 4 -4.31 -30.90 16.40
N ILE A 5 -4.03 -29.80 17.10
CA ILE A 5 -4.95 -29.27 18.12
C ILE A 5 -5.74 -28.14 17.46
N SER A 6 -7.05 -28.36 17.34
CA SER A 6 -7.97 -27.37 16.79
C SER A 6 -8.56 -26.49 17.88
N TYR A 7 -8.63 -25.19 17.62
CA TYR A 7 -9.27 -24.20 18.49
C TYR A 7 -10.34 -23.43 17.73
N ILE A 8 -11.40 -23.00 18.43
CA ILE A 8 -12.37 -22.03 17.93
C ILE A 8 -11.78 -20.63 18.13
N VAL A 9 -11.72 -19.83 17.07
CA VAL A 9 -11.24 -18.45 17.16
C VAL A 9 -12.26 -17.61 17.95
N GLY A 10 -11.82 -17.11 19.10
CA GLY A 10 -12.58 -16.22 19.97
C GLY A 10 -12.50 -14.76 19.51
N ASN A 11 -11.98 -13.89 20.38
CA ASN A 11 -11.78 -12.49 20.04
C ASN A 11 -10.51 -12.28 19.19
N VAL A 12 -10.59 -11.42 18.18
CA VAL A 12 -9.43 -10.96 17.39
C VAL A 12 -9.29 -9.45 17.58
N GLU A 13 -8.30 -9.04 18.36
CA GLU A 13 -8.01 -7.64 18.65
C GLU A 13 -6.83 -7.15 17.82
N ILE A 14 -6.97 -5.99 17.18
CA ILE A 14 -5.91 -5.38 16.35
C ILE A 14 -5.52 -4.04 16.96
N ILE A 15 -4.24 -3.89 17.28
CA ILE A 15 -3.66 -2.69 17.90
C ILE A 15 -2.53 -2.18 17.02
N THR A 16 -2.62 -0.92 16.58
CA THR A 16 -1.57 -0.26 15.80
C THR A 16 -0.85 0.80 16.65
N LYS A 17 0.43 0.55 16.89
CA LYS A 17 1.32 1.43 17.66
C LYS A 17 1.76 2.65 16.84
N ASN A 18 2.35 3.61 17.53
CA ASN A 18 3.06 4.71 16.90
C ASN A 18 4.38 4.20 16.27
N ILE A 19 4.87 4.91 15.26
CA ILE A 19 6.16 4.61 14.61
C ILE A 19 7.36 4.85 15.55
N PHE A 20 7.23 5.81 16.47
CA PHE A 20 8.16 6.05 17.56
C PHE A 20 7.46 5.82 18.90
N ASP A 21 8.14 5.16 19.83
CA ASP A 21 7.60 4.91 21.17
C ASP A 21 7.67 6.20 22.02
N GLU A 22 8.59 7.10 21.67
CA GLU A 22 8.79 8.42 22.25
C GLU A 22 7.64 9.37 21.93
N ASN A 23 7.11 10.02 22.96
CA ASN A 23 6.01 10.99 22.84
C ASN A 23 6.43 12.43 23.21
N TYR A 24 7.63 12.83 22.81
CA TYR A 24 8.18 14.17 23.05
C TYR A 24 8.89 14.73 21.82
N GLY A 25 9.10 16.05 21.81
CA GLY A 25 9.87 16.75 20.76
C GLY A 25 9.40 16.46 19.33
N THR A 26 10.36 16.18 18.45
CA THR A 26 10.14 15.86 17.03
C THR A 26 9.40 14.53 16.84
N TYR A 27 9.64 13.52 17.68
CA TYR A 27 8.96 12.22 17.60
C TYR A 27 7.45 12.33 17.76
N LYS A 28 6.96 13.20 18.66
CA LYS A 28 5.53 13.47 18.81
C LYS A 28 4.91 14.08 17.54
N ILE A 29 5.65 14.95 16.86
CA ILE A 29 5.19 15.57 15.61
C ILE A 29 5.13 14.50 14.51
N LEU A 30 6.18 13.70 14.36
CA LEU A 30 6.23 12.61 13.38
C LEU A 30 5.10 11.58 13.63
N ASN A 31 4.86 11.21 14.88
CA ASN A 31 3.75 10.34 15.27
C ASN A 31 2.38 10.92 14.95
N LYS A 32 2.22 12.25 14.97
CA LYS A 32 0.96 12.94 14.61
C LYS A 32 0.78 13.06 13.10
N LEU A 33 1.88 13.22 12.36
CA LEU A 33 1.87 13.28 10.90
C LEU A 33 1.68 11.90 10.26
N HIS A 34 2.17 10.85 10.92
CA HIS A 34 2.00 9.47 10.46
C HIS A 34 0.55 9.01 10.61
N PHE A 35 -0.05 8.58 9.51
CA PHE A 35 -1.33 7.90 9.54
C PHE A 35 -1.13 6.42 9.81
N LYS A 36 -1.61 5.96 10.96
CA LYS A 36 -1.56 4.55 11.33
C LYS A 36 -2.39 3.70 10.38
N THR A 37 -1.88 2.51 10.05
CA THR A 37 -2.63 1.49 9.34
C THR A 37 -3.93 1.18 10.08
N LYS A 38 -5.06 1.29 9.38
CA LYS A 38 -6.39 1.06 9.96
C LYS A 38 -6.60 -0.43 10.20
N ALA A 39 -7.30 -0.77 11.29
CA ALA A 39 -7.52 -2.17 11.69
C ALA A 39 -8.16 -3.04 10.59
N PHE A 40 -9.05 -2.47 9.76
CA PHE A 40 -9.67 -3.22 8.67
C PHE A 40 -8.65 -3.67 7.60
N VAL A 41 -7.57 -2.91 7.38
CA VAL A 41 -6.52 -3.26 6.42
C VAL A 41 -5.81 -4.52 6.89
N ILE A 42 -5.45 -4.55 8.18
CA ILE A 42 -4.81 -5.69 8.82
C ILE A 42 -5.78 -6.89 8.82
N ALA A 43 -7.05 -6.69 9.20
CA ALA A 43 -8.06 -7.74 9.20
C ALA A 43 -8.23 -8.40 7.81
N ASN A 44 -8.25 -7.61 6.73
CA ASN A 44 -8.36 -8.12 5.37
C ASN A 44 -7.13 -8.94 4.92
N MET A 45 -5.97 -8.74 5.54
CA MET A 45 -4.75 -9.49 5.25
C MET A 45 -4.70 -10.84 5.96
N ILE A 46 -5.48 -11.04 7.02
CA ILE A 46 -5.39 -12.21 7.90
C ILE A 46 -6.48 -13.22 7.53
N PRO A 47 -6.16 -14.53 7.39
CA PRO A 47 -7.13 -15.57 7.07
C PRO A 47 -7.79 -16.16 8.33
N ILE A 48 -8.10 -15.35 9.35
CA ILE A 48 -8.80 -15.81 10.55
C ILE A 48 -9.98 -14.90 10.83
N GLU A 49 -11.11 -15.52 11.15
CA GLU A 49 -12.33 -14.84 11.49
C GLU A 49 -12.86 -15.40 12.80
N LYS A 50 -13.53 -14.57 13.60
CA LYS A 50 -14.17 -15.03 14.84
C LYS A 50 -15.15 -16.18 14.54
N GLY A 51 -15.08 -17.24 15.33
CA GLY A 51 -15.87 -18.45 15.18
C GLY A 51 -15.33 -19.47 14.17
N SER A 52 -14.27 -19.13 13.42
CA SER A 52 -13.61 -20.10 12.54
C SER A 52 -12.77 -21.12 13.33
N ILE A 53 -12.54 -22.29 12.73
CA ILE A 53 -11.70 -23.32 13.34
C ILE A 53 -10.26 -23.09 12.90
N LEU A 54 -9.36 -22.97 13.87
CA LEU A 54 -7.92 -22.86 13.69
C LEU A 54 -7.29 -24.20 14.05
N ASN A 55 -6.87 -24.96 13.03
CA ASN A 55 -6.35 -26.31 13.19
C ASN A 55 -4.88 -26.36 13.61
N ASP A 56 -4.12 -25.30 13.34
CA ASP A 56 -2.69 -25.26 13.61
C ASP A 56 -2.27 -23.86 14.04
N THR A 57 -1.61 -23.75 15.19
CA THR A 57 -1.08 -22.47 15.67
C THR A 57 0.09 -21.94 14.83
N THR A 58 0.68 -22.76 13.95
CA THR A 58 1.67 -22.34 12.93
C THR A 58 1.09 -21.31 11.97
N ILE A 59 -0.23 -21.34 11.73
CA ILE A 59 -0.95 -20.32 10.94
C ILE A 59 -0.69 -18.91 11.49
N LEU A 60 -0.52 -18.75 12.81
CA LEU A 60 -0.19 -17.45 13.41
C LEU A 60 1.20 -16.96 12.98
N THR A 61 2.18 -17.85 12.84
CA THR A 61 3.51 -17.53 12.32
C THR A 61 3.45 -17.13 10.85
N ASP A 62 2.63 -17.82 10.05
CA ASP A 62 2.41 -17.48 8.65
C ASP A 62 1.74 -16.11 8.49
N ILE A 63 0.80 -15.79 9.37
CA ILE A 63 0.16 -14.47 9.44
C ILE A 63 1.19 -13.38 9.71
N LYS A 64 2.07 -13.59 10.69
CA LYS A 64 3.15 -12.65 11.01
C LYS A 64 4.04 -12.43 9.78
N SER A 65 4.51 -13.51 9.15
CA SER A 65 5.34 -13.44 7.94
C SER A 65 4.64 -12.73 6.78
N LYS A 66 3.35 -13.02 6.57
CA LYS A 66 2.52 -12.38 5.54
C LYS A 66 2.34 -10.89 5.79
N LEU A 67 2.11 -10.47 7.03
CA LEU A 67 1.99 -9.04 7.35
C LEU A 67 3.33 -8.34 7.13
N LEU A 68 4.44 -8.91 7.60
CA LEU A 68 5.78 -8.34 7.39
C LEU A 68 6.15 -8.22 5.91
N SER A 69 5.78 -9.20 5.07
CA SER A 69 6.10 -9.17 3.64
C SER A 69 5.37 -8.09 2.85
N THR A 70 4.35 -7.45 3.43
CA THR A 70 3.68 -6.29 2.80
C THR A 70 4.57 -5.04 2.75
N GLY A 71 5.60 -4.98 3.59
CA GLY A 71 6.43 -3.78 3.74
C GLY A 71 5.75 -2.63 4.48
N LEU A 72 4.53 -2.80 5.01
CA LEU A 72 3.81 -1.77 5.77
C LEU A 72 4.20 -1.72 7.25
N PHE A 73 4.75 -2.81 7.78
CA PHE A 73 5.00 -2.97 9.21
C PHE A 73 6.48 -3.20 9.49
N TYR A 74 7.00 -2.43 10.44
CA TYR A 74 8.33 -2.63 11.02
C TYR A 74 8.34 -3.88 11.92
N SER A 75 7.30 -4.03 12.74
CA SER A 75 7.12 -5.18 13.60
C SER A 75 5.68 -5.63 13.69
N VAL A 76 5.51 -6.93 13.88
CA VAL A 76 4.22 -7.60 14.07
C VAL A 76 4.39 -8.62 15.20
N ASP A 77 3.61 -8.45 16.25
CA ASP A 77 3.55 -9.34 17.40
C ASP A 77 2.16 -9.92 17.52
N ILE A 78 2.08 -11.24 17.74
CA ILE A 78 0.82 -11.96 17.87
C ILE A 78 0.84 -12.63 19.23
N LEU A 79 -0.02 -12.15 20.12
CA LEU A 79 -0.26 -12.76 21.43
C LEU A 79 -1.48 -13.66 21.32
N LYS A 80 -1.38 -14.86 21.88
CA LYS A 80 -2.47 -15.82 21.94
C LYS A 80 -2.80 -16.17 23.39
N GLU A 81 -4.08 -16.28 23.67
CA GLU A 81 -4.59 -16.74 24.96
C GLU A 81 -5.57 -17.88 24.68
N ILE A 82 -5.31 -19.03 25.30
CA ILE A 82 -6.09 -20.25 25.11
C ILE A 82 -6.96 -20.45 26.36
N ASN A 83 -8.26 -20.53 26.15
CA ASN A 83 -9.27 -20.73 27.18
C ASN A 83 -10.14 -21.93 26.78
N GLY A 84 -9.79 -23.13 27.27
CA GLY A 84 -10.40 -24.38 26.83
C GLY A 84 -10.22 -24.58 25.32
N ASP A 85 -11.34 -24.70 24.60
CA ASP A 85 -11.35 -24.90 23.15
C ASP A 85 -11.30 -23.58 22.36
N THR A 86 -11.24 -22.43 23.04
CA THR A 86 -11.25 -21.11 22.41
C THR A 86 -9.84 -20.49 22.42
N ILE A 87 -9.44 -19.87 21.31
CA ILE A 87 -8.21 -19.08 21.20
C ILE A 87 -8.54 -17.60 20.93
N ASN A 88 -8.15 -16.72 21.85
CA ASN A 88 -8.16 -15.28 21.64
C ASN A 88 -6.83 -14.85 21.03
N VAL A 89 -6.87 -13.95 20.05
CA VAL A 89 -5.70 -13.47 19.32
C VAL A 89 -5.62 -11.96 19.40
N LYS A 90 -4.47 -11.44 19.81
CA LYS A 90 -4.17 -10.01 19.82
C LYS A 90 -2.98 -9.74 18.90
N ILE A 91 -3.22 -8.91 17.89
CA ILE A 91 -2.26 -8.56 16.86
C ILE A 91 -1.81 -7.13 17.09
N ILE A 92 -0.52 -6.96 17.36
CA ILE A 92 0.09 -5.68 17.66
C ILE A 92 1.04 -5.36 16.52
N THR A 93 0.82 -4.24 15.86
CA THR A 93 1.61 -3.80 14.71
C THR A 93 2.30 -2.48 15.00
N LYS A 94 3.51 -2.31 14.46
CA LYS A 94 4.22 -1.04 14.40
C LYS A 94 4.51 -0.76 12.92
N ASP A 95 3.95 0.32 12.40
CA ASP A 95 4.10 0.67 10.98
C ASP A 95 5.54 1.10 10.65
N VAL A 96 5.90 1.01 9.38
CA VAL A 96 7.01 1.82 8.83
C VAL A 96 6.48 3.16 8.31
N TRP A 97 7.37 4.15 8.16
CA TRP A 97 7.05 5.36 7.42
C TRP A 97 7.01 5.06 5.91
N THR A 98 5.91 5.42 5.24
CA THR A 98 5.67 5.05 3.83
C THR A 98 5.66 6.22 2.84
N LEU A 99 5.56 7.46 3.32
CA LEU A 99 5.60 8.65 2.47
C LEU A 99 7.05 8.91 2.02
N GLY A 100 7.29 8.84 0.71
CA GLY A 100 8.58 9.07 0.09
C GLY A 100 8.50 10.15 -0.98
N ILE A 101 9.62 10.83 -1.18
CA ILE A 101 9.87 11.68 -2.36
C ILE A 101 11.03 11.08 -3.14
N TYR A 102 11.02 11.18 -4.46
CA TYR A 102 12.09 10.69 -5.30
C TYR A 102 12.45 11.67 -6.42
N LEU A 103 13.71 11.59 -6.84
CA LEU A 103 14.30 12.36 -7.92
C LEU A 103 15.10 11.39 -8.80
N ASN A 104 14.77 11.32 -10.09
CA ASN A 104 15.51 10.52 -11.06
C ASN A 104 16.06 11.44 -12.16
N VAL A 105 17.32 11.24 -12.52
CA VAL A 105 17.98 11.95 -13.62
C VAL A 105 18.58 10.91 -14.55
N GLU A 106 18.16 10.92 -15.80
CA GLU A 106 18.64 10.04 -16.86
C GLU A 106 19.20 10.91 -17.99
N GLY A 107 20.32 10.50 -18.59
CA GLY A 107 20.91 11.25 -19.69
C GLY A 107 21.81 10.38 -20.56
N SER A 108 21.70 10.58 -21.87
CA SER A 108 22.59 9.99 -22.87
C SER A 108 22.87 11.03 -23.95
N GLY A 109 24.11 11.50 -24.04
CA GLY A 109 24.51 12.52 -25.00
C GLY A 109 23.75 13.85 -24.82
N SER A 110 23.05 14.31 -25.87
CA SER A 110 22.26 15.54 -25.86
C SER A 110 20.82 15.37 -25.34
N GLU A 111 20.42 14.13 -25.01
CA GLU A 111 19.10 13.83 -24.48
C GLU A 111 19.15 13.70 -22.96
N GLY A 112 18.18 14.30 -22.29
CA GLY A 112 18.09 14.31 -20.83
C GLY A 112 16.64 14.17 -20.38
N LYS A 113 16.45 13.45 -19.27
CA LYS A 113 15.17 13.27 -18.59
C LYS A 113 15.35 13.48 -17.09
N PHE A 114 14.43 14.24 -16.52
CA PHE A 114 14.34 14.56 -15.11
C PHE A 114 12.94 14.17 -14.61
N ASP A 115 12.87 13.38 -13.54
CA ASP A 115 11.63 13.02 -12.87
C ASP A 115 11.68 13.41 -11.40
N PHE A 116 10.61 14.02 -10.92
CA PHE A 116 10.37 14.28 -9.49
C PHE A 116 9.04 13.66 -9.09
N GLY A 117 8.98 12.94 -7.97
CA GLY A 117 7.72 12.33 -7.54
C GLY A 117 7.56 12.21 -6.03
N ILE A 118 6.32 12.04 -5.62
CA ILE A 118 5.88 11.79 -4.25
C ILE A 118 5.05 10.51 -4.27
N GLN A 119 5.37 9.56 -3.40
CA GLN A 119 4.66 8.31 -3.26
C GLN A 119 4.30 8.01 -1.80
N ASP A 120 3.21 7.29 -1.58
CA ASP A 120 2.86 6.72 -0.27
C ASP A 120 2.31 5.30 -0.47
N LEU A 121 2.83 4.33 0.28
CA LEU A 121 2.40 2.92 0.24
C LEU A 121 1.16 2.64 1.10
N ASN A 122 0.80 3.56 2.00
CA ASN A 122 -0.27 3.38 2.98
C ASN A 122 -1.07 4.67 3.14
N LEU A 123 -1.53 5.25 2.02
CA LEU A 123 -2.16 6.57 2.02
C LEU A 123 -3.23 6.67 3.12
N LEU A 124 -3.04 7.59 4.06
CA LEU A 124 -3.95 7.81 5.19
C LEU A 124 -4.27 6.53 6.01
N GLY A 125 -3.35 5.57 6.05
CA GLY A 125 -3.51 4.31 6.77
C GLY A 125 -4.41 3.27 6.08
N THR A 126 -4.68 3.42 4.78
CA THR A 126 -5.67 2.58 4.06
C THR A 126 -5.07 1.37 3.33
N GLY A 127 -3.75 1.21 3.29
CA GLY A 127 -3.08 0.20 2.47
C GLY A 127 -3.17 0.47 0.96
N ILE A 128 -3.48 1.70 0.59
CA ILE A 128 -3.49 2.18 -0.81
C ILE A 128 -2.12 2.73 -1.13
N TRP A 129 -1.52 2.21 -2.19
CA TRP A 129 -0.36 2.84 -2.80
C TRP A 129 -0.80 3.99 -3.71
N THR A 130 -0.16 5.14 -3.58
CA THR A 130 -0.37 6.31 -4.42
C THR A 130 0.96 6.90 -4.87
N ASN A 131 0.97 7.46 -6.07
CA ASN A 131 2.11 8.16 -6.64
C ASN A 131 1.64 9.37 -7.45
N VAL A 132 2.38 10.46 -7.35
CA VAL A 132 2.27 11.61 -8.25
C VAL A 132 3.68 12.01 -8.67
N SER A 133 3.92 12.13 -9.97
CA SER A 133 5.23 12.50 -10.51
C SER A 133 5.15 13.50 -11.66
N PHE A 134 6.21 14.26 -11.79
CA PHE A 134 6.44 15.27 -12.80
C PHE A 134 7.66 14.86 -13.61
N THR A 135 7.51 14.80 -14.92
CA THR A 135 8.56 14.42 -15.87
C THR A 135 8.89 15.61 -16.76
N ASN A 136 10.18 15.85 -16.95
CA ASN A 136 10.72 16.83 -17.89
C ASN A 136 11.81 16.17 -18.73
N SER A 137 11.54 15.98 -20.02
CA SER A 137 12.42 15.38 -21.00
C SER A 137 12.69 16.37 -22.14
N SER A 138 13.72 16.10 -22.95
CA SER A 138 13.92 16.75 -24.25
C SER A 138 12.70 16.65 -25.18
N GLU A 139 11.91 15.58 -25.08
CA GLU A 139 10.76 15.34 -25.97
C GLU A 139 9.43 15.85 -25.39
N TYR A 140 9.23 15.74 -24.08
CA TYR A 140 7.95 16.03 -23.45
C TYR A 140 8.07 16.48 -22.01
N LYS A 141 7.01 17.17 -21.55
CA LYS A 141 6.76 17.42 -20.14
C LYS A 141 5.48 16.72 -19.73
N GLY A 142 5.43 16.15 -18.54
CA GLY A 142 4.24 15.46 -18.09
C GLY A 142 4.01 15.45 -16.59
N ILE A 143 2.76 15.23 -16.22
CA ILE A 143 2.32 14.93 -14.85
C ILE A 143 1.65 13.56 -14.90
N GLU A 144 2.07 12.69 -14.00
CA GLU A 144 1.60 11.33 -13.88
C GLU A 144 1.08 11.14 -12.47
N GLY A 145 -0.06 10.47 -12.34
CA GLY A 145 -0.68 10.17 -11.06
C GLY A 145 -1.26 8.78 -11.10
N GLY A 146 -1.08 8.03 -10.03
CA GLY A 146 -1.64 6.69 -9.93
C GLY A 146 -1.99 6.31 -8.51
N PHE A 147 -2.96 5.41 -8.40
CA PHE A 147 -3.22 4.70 -7.17
C PHE A 147 -3.44 3.21 -7.48
N SER A 148 -2.94 2.37 -6.59
CA SER A 148 -3.13 0.92 -6.63
C SER A 148 -3.53 0.45 -5.25
N SER A 149 -4.47 -0.48 -5.23
CA SER A 149 -4.85 -1.18 -4.03
C SER A 149 -4.53 -2.66 -4.19
N SER A 150 -3.47 -3.10 -3.53
CA SER A 150 -3.19 -4.53 -3.37
C SER A 150 -4.11 -5.20 -2.34
N SER A 151 -4.73 -4.42 -1.43
CA SER A 151 -5.34 -4.94 -0.20
C SER A 151 -6.77 -4.47 0.13
N LEU A 152 -7.33 -3.46 -0.55
CA LEU A 152 -8.54 -2.79 -0.04
C LEU A 152 -9.80 -3.65 -0.05
N ILE A 153 -10.07 -4.43 -1.08
CA ILE A 153 -11.35 -5.14 -1.22
C ILE A 153 -11.10 -6.34 -2.14
N LYS A 154 -11.43 -7.58 -1.71
CA LYS A 154 -11.42 -8.76 -2.60
C LYS A 154 -12.22 -8.53 -3.90
N LEU A 155 -13.17 -7.59 -3.88
CA LEU A 155 -14.07 -7.23 -4.97
C LEU A 155 -13.51 -6.18 -5.95
N ILE A 156 -12.52 -5.36 -5.57
CA ILE A 156 -12.11 -4.19 -6.34
C ILE A 156 -10.58 -4.04 -6.32
N LYS A 157 -9.90 -4.67 -7.29
CA LYS A 157 -8.53 -4.33 -7.67
C LYS A 157 -8.61 -3.33 -8.82
N PHE A 158 -8.23 -2.08 -8.60
CA PHE A 158 -8.10 -1.08 -9.66
C PHE A 158 -6.71 -0.45 -9.58
N ASP A 159 -5.90 -0.69 -10.60
CA ASP A 159 -4.71 0.11 -10.86
C ASP A 159 -5.15 1.23 -11.80
N TYR A 160 -5.31 2.45 -11.28
CA TYR A 160 -5.62 3.62 -12.09
C TYR A 160 -4.36 4.43 -12.28
N TYR A 161 -4.04 4.73 -13.53
CA TYR A 161 -2.90 5.57 -13.89
C TYR A 161 -3.37 6.60 -14.90
N SER A 162 -3.16 7.87 -14.57
CA SER A 162 -3.42 9.02 -15.45
C SER A 162 -2.12 9.74 -15.79
N LYS A 163 -1.86 9.96 -17.08
CA LYS A 163 -0.72 10.74 -17.58
C LYS A 163 -1.21 11.89 -18.44
N ILE A 164 -0.74 13.10 -18.15
CA ILE A 164 -0.90 14.28 -19.00
C ILE A 164 0.47 14.64 -19.56
N THR A 165 0.66 14.60 -20.88
CA THR A 165 1.89 15.08 -21.52
C THR A 165 1.62 16.22 -22.49
N ASN A 166 2.60 17.10 -22.62
CA ASN A 166 2.72 18.02 -23.74
C ASN A 166 3.82 17.51 -24.67
N LEU A 167 3.42 16.91 -25.79
CA LEU A 167 4.27 16.54 -26.93
C LEU A 167 3.88 17.44 -28.09
N GLU A 168 4.85 18.11 -28.71
CA GLU A 168 4.63 18.93 -29.92
C GLU A 168 3.46 19.93 -29.83
N LYS A 169 3.18 20.51 -28.64
CA LYS A 169 2.08 21.45 -28.34
C LYS A 169 0.68 20.82 -28.18
N ASN A 170 0.56 19.49 -28.17
CA ASN A 170 -0.70 18.76 -27.93
C ASN A 170 -0.75 18.18 -26.52
N PHE A 171 -1.95 18.15 -25.90
CA PHE A 171 -2.18 17.52 -24.61
C PHE A 171 -2.72 16.10 -24.79
N TYR A 172 -2.06 15.14 -24.15
CA TYR A 172 -2.46 13.74 -24.15
C TYR A 172 -2.94 13.37 -22.77
N PHE A 173 -4.18 12.90 -22.63
CA PHE A 173 -4.64 12.26 -21.40
C PHE A 173 -4.73 10.77 -21.64
N GLN A 174 -3.93 9.99 -20.91
CA GLN A 174 -4.02 8.53 -20.89
C GLN A 174 -4.53 8.10 -19.52
N SER A 175 -5.69 7.43 -19.48
CA SER A 175 -6.17 6.73 -18.28
C SER A 175 -6.15 5.23 -18.54
N SER A 176 -5.44 4.47 -17.71
CA SER A 176 -5.43 3.01 -17.79
C SER A 176 -5.95 2.34 -16.53
N LYS A 177 -6.72 1.26 -16.72
CA LYS A 177 -7.13 0.32 -15.67
C LYS A 177 -6.44 -1.02 -15.90
N SER A 178 -5.46 -1.36 -15.08
CA SER A 178 -4.77 -2.66 -15.16
C SER A 178 -5.35 -3.65 -14.16
N ASN A 179 -5.45 -4.93 -14.56
CA ASN A 179 -5.67 -6.05 -13.66
C ASN A 179 -4.34 -6.79 -13.52
N TRP A 180 -3.88 -6.94 -12.27
CA TRP A 180 -2.64 -7.61 -11.86
C TRP A 180 -2.36 -8.90 -12.65
N ARG A 181 -1.52 -8.82 -13.70
CA ARG A 181 -0.75 -9.91 -14.39
C ARG A 181 -0.16 -9.45 -15.75
N GLY A 182 0.38 -8.24 -15.86
CA GLY A 182 1.12 -7.84 -17.07
C GLY A 182 0.31 -7.80 -18.38
N ILE A 183 -1.02 -7.70 -18.31
CA ILE A 183 -1.87 -7.52 -19.49
C ILE A 183 -2.28 -6.05 -19.56
N LYS A 184 -1.98 -5.42 -20.71
CA LYS A 184 -2.28 -4.03 -21.07
C LYS A 184 -3.69 -3.65 -20.62
N GLY A 185 -3.77 -2.72 -19.66
CA GLY A 185 -5.03 -2.10 -19.27
C GLY A 185 -5.66 -1.34 -20.43
N PHE A 186 -6.99 -1.19 -20.42
CA PHE A 186 -7.70 -0.30 -21.34
C PHE A 186 -7.15 1.11 -21.16
N SER A 187 -6.39 1.60 -22.14
CA SER A 187 -5.86 2.95 -22.17
C SER A 187 -6.80 3.83 -22.98
N TYR A 188 -7.50 4.74 -22.32
CA TYR A 188 -8.25 5.77 -23.02
C TYR A 188 -7.31 6.93 -23.31
N TYR A 189 -7.08 7.19 -24.60
CA TYR A 189 -6.33 8.36 -25.06
C TYR A 189 -7.34 9.42 -25.48
N PHE A 190 -7.38 10.54 -24.76
CA PHE A 190 -8.12 11.73 -25.18
C PHE A 190 -7.13 12.78 -25.68
N TRP A 191 -7.45 13.35 -26.83
CA TRP A 191 -6.68 14.40 -27.47
C TRP A 191 -7.40 15.73 -27.25
N ILE A 192 -6.73 16.68 -26.63
CA ILE A 192 -7.22 18.06 -26.60
C ILE A 192 -6.35 18.83 -27.59
N ILE A 193 -6.83 18.95 -28.83
CA ILE A 193 -6.21 19.79 -29.86
C ILE A 193 -6.53 21.24 -29.50
N ARG A 194 -5.52 22.03 -29.14
CA ARG A 194 -5.68 23.48 -29.04
C ARG A 194 -5.53 24.07 -30.43
N ASN A 195 -6.63 24.35 -31.12
CA ASN A 195 -6.60 25.25 -32.27
C ASN A 195 -6.18 26.63 -31.75
N ASN A 196 -4.99 27.07 -32.12
CA ASN A 196 -4.64 28.48 -31.98
C ASN A 196 -5.37 29.22 -33.11
N TYR A 197 -6.38 30.00 -32.76
CA TYR A 197 -6.76 31.18 -33.54
C TYR A 197 -5.84 32.33 -33.11
#